data_AF-A0A939ZDU6-F1
#
_entry.id   AF-A0A939ZDU6-F1
#
_cell.length_a   1.000
_cell.length_b   1.000
_cell.length_c   1.000
_cell.angle_alpha   90.00
_cell.angle_beta   90.00
_cell.angle_gamma   90.00
#
_symmetry.space_group_name_H-M   'P 1'
#
loop_
_entity.id
_entity.type
_entity.pdbx_description
1 polymer ?
#
loop_
_entity_poly.entity_id
_entity_poly.type
_entity_poly.pdbx_seq_one_letter_code
_entity_poly.pdbx_strand_id
1 'polypeptide(L)'
;MKILNWVKDILGFGEDDFDDIEINFSSESAESLMESLAKASRRRRTLNMNDKAQREQYVREYCDMMAVASKDVDAQKIEYQQVTQRLADLEELEKLPLADKSQVRIRANRVIKIEQEDSSYTRPAKKITESQYREMERLAKDIPSILAKMKEDEEYQMAVRRDLNLLEGEKGAVAYQRKEERSRARTAKNIAFVAIFGAVMAAALMFVLNQAMHVEVEMGWIILAGAFAVALTSSFVMYQNAQSGIASANRKLNKAISVQNTVKIKYVNITNVLDYNYAKYGVMNSHELAYIWDKYVEEKEAREHASDISQRMDVARSELYQVLKHYHINDPTVWIYQPGVLVYDDEAKDIRKQLIVQRQRLKKGIDFEIYNLETAKKELEALVREYPKYAEDIIEIVGEYE
;
A
#
# COMPACT_ATOMS: atom_id res chain seq x y z
N MET A 1 -7.03 -65.02 10.99
CA MET A 1 -7.04 -64.88 12.48
C MET A 1 -6.13 -63.77 13.02
N LYS A 2 -5.32 -63.07 12.20
CA LYS A 2 -4.40 -61.99 12.67
C LYS A 2 -4.99 -60.57 12.63
N ILE A 3 -5.95 -60.28 11.75
CA ILE A 3 -6.69 -59.00 11.71
C ILE A 3 -7.52 -58.77 12.98
N LEU A 4 -8.03 -59.85 13.61
CA LEU A 4 -8.82 -59.77 14.84
C LEU A 4 -7.97 -59.37 16.07
N ASN A 5 -6.69 -59.72 16.07
CA ASN A 5 -5.74 -59.35 17.13
C ASN A 5 -5.23 -57.91 16.95
N TRP A 6 -5.06 -57.45 15.71
CA TRP A 6 -4.68 -56.06 15.41
C TRP A 6 -5.78 -55.06 15.84
N VAL A 7 -7.06 -55.39 15.60
CA VAL A 7 -8.19 -54.57 16.02
C VAL A 7 -8.38 -54.59 17.55
N LYS A 8 -8.13 -55.72 18.23
CA LYS A 8 -8.22 -55.81 19.69
C LYS A 8 -7.08 -55.10 20.43
N ASP A 9 -5.86 -55.14 19.92
CA ASP A 9 -4.71 -54.48 20.55
C ASP A 9 -4.74 -52.94 20.38
N ILE A 10 -5.43 -52.43 19.37
CA ILE A 10 -5.57 -50.97 19.11
C ILE A 10 -6.77 -50.36 19.87
N LEU A 11 -7.79 -51.16 20.22
CA LEU A 11 -9.03 -50.71 20.86
C LEU A 11 -8.99 -50.74 22.40
N GLY A 12 -7.82 -50.52 23.02
CA GLY A 12 -7.66 -50.45 24.48
C GLY A 12 -8.48 -49.33 25.15
N PHE A 13 -9.79 -49.52 25.28
CA PHE A 13 -10.70 -48.74 26.09
C PHE A 13 -11.31 -49.67 27.14
N GLY A 14 -11.08 -49.36 28.42
CA GLY A 14 -11.67 -50.07 29.56
C GLY A 14 -13.20 -49.92 29.57
N GLU A 15 -13.87 -50.93 30.09
CA GLU A 15 -15.32 -51.16 30.03
C GLU A 15 -16.19 -50.18 30.84
N ASP A 16 -15.67 -49.09 31.40
CA ASP A 16 -16.34 -48.44 32.55
C ASP A 16 -17.09 -47.11 32.28
N ASP A 17 -17.23 -46.61 31.04
CA ASP A 17 -17.91 -45.31 30.79
C ASP A 17 -19.11 -45.37 29.80
N PHE A 18 -19.79 -46.51 29.68
CA PHE A 18 -20.86 -46.72 28.68
C PHE A 18 -22.31 -46.66 29.19
N ASP A 19 -22.55 -46.22 30.42
CA ASP A 19 -23.92 -46.06 30.90
C ASP A 19 -24.39 -44.60 30.74
N ASP A 20 -25.56 -44.45 30.10
CA ASP A 20 -26.36 -43.23 29.94
C ASP A 20 -26.06 -42.29 28.76
N ILE A 21 -26.24 -42.75 27.51
CA ILE A 21 -26.71 -41.87 26.43
C ILE A 21 -27.69 -42.62 25.51
N GLU A 22 -28.99 -42.27 25.59
CA GLU A 22 -30.00 -42.65 24.58
C GLU A 22 -29.62 -42.04 23.22
N ILE A 23 -29.24 -42.90 22.27
CA ILE A 23 -28.85 -42.53 20.91
C ILE A 23 -30.12 -42.35 20.06
N ASN A 24 -30.52 -41.11 19.79
CA ASN A 24 -31.55 -40.83 18.80
C ASN A 24 -30.92 -40.80 17.39
N PHE A 25 -31.05 -41.92 16.66
CA PHE A 25 -30.72 -42.00 15.22
C PHE A 25 -31.65 -41.07 14.44
N SER A 26 -31.11 -40.07 13.73
CA SER A 26 -31.93 -39.30 12.78
C SER A 26 -32.28 -40.19 11.58
N SER A 27 -33.56 -40.18 11.19
CA SER A 27 -34.13 -41.04 10.13
C SER A 27 -33.36 -41.00 8.81
N GLU A 28 -32.78 -39.85 8.48
CA GLU A 28 -31.99 -39.61 7.26
C GLU A 28 -30.70 -40.45 7.17
N SER A 29 -30.05 -40.72 8.31
CA SER A 29 -28.82 -41.53 8.35
C SER A 29 -29.14 -43.02 8.19
N ALA A 30 -30.27 -43.46 8.74
CA ALA A 30 -30.75 -44.83 8.60
C ALA A 30 -31.21 -45.13 7.16
N GLU A 31 -31.80 -44.16 6.45
CA GLU A 31 -32.19 -44.31 5.04
C GLU A 31 -30.98 -44.42 4.10
N SER A 32 -29.93 -43.62 4.29
CA SER A 32 -28.71 -43.70 3.45
C SER A 32 -27.91 -45.00 3.70
N LEU A 33 -27.89 -45.47 4.95
CA LEU A 33 -27.36 -46.79 5.33
C LEU A 33 -28.16 -47.93 4.68
N MET A 34 -29.50 -47.85 4.69
CA MET A 34 -30.34 -48.87 4.04
C MET A 34 -30.21 -48.86 2.52
N GLU A 35 -30.05 -47.69 1.89
CA GLU A 35 -29.85 -47.57 0.44
C GLU A 35 -28.48 -48.08 -0.01
N SER A 36 -27.42 -47.79 0.74
CA SER A 36 -26.07 -48.32 0.48
C SER A 36 -26.00 -49.85 0.64
N LEU A 37 -26.64 -50.40 1.68
CA LEU A 37 -26.81 -51.86 1.86
C LEU A 37 -27.63 -52.50 0.73
N ALA A 38 -28.71 -51.84 0.29
CA ALA A 38 -29.51 -52.31 -0.84
C ALA A 38 -28.73 -52.28 -2.16
N LYS A 39 -27.84 -51.30 -2.34
CA LYS A 39 -26.96 -51.17 -3.51
C LYS A 39 -25.84 -52.23 -3.50
N ALA A 40 -25.25 -52.51 -2.34
CA ALA A 40 -24.27 -53.57 -2.16
C ALA A 40 -24.89 -54.96 -2.43
N SER A 41 -26.08 -55.24 -1.90
CA SER A 41 -26.76 -56.52 -2.13
C SER A 41 -27.21 -56.72 -3.58
N ARG A 42 -27.57 -55.64 -4.29
CA ARG A 42 -27.87 -55.67 -5.73
C ARG A 42 -26.62 -55.98 -6.57
N ARG A 43 -25.44 -55.45 -6.23
CA ARG A 43 -24.19 -55.71 -6.97
C ARG A 43 -23.74 -57.17 -6.88
N ARG A 44 -23.90 -57.80 -5.72
CA ARG A 44 -23.58 -59.23 -5.51
C ARG A 44 -24.42 -60.17 -6.41
N ARG A 45 -25.68 -59.81 -6.69
CA ARG A 45 -26.58 -60.61 -7.55
C ARG A 45 -26.26 -60.56 -9.05
N THR A 46 -25.51 -59.56 -9.50
CA THR A 46 -25.21 -59.36 -10.93
C THR A 46 -23.78 -59.77 -11.31
N LEU A 47 -22.99 -60.28 -10.37
CA LEU A 47 -21.56 -60.52 -10.54
C LEU A 47 -21.28 -61.94 -11.03
N ASN A 48 -20.47 -62.09 -12.09
CA ASN A 48 -20.06 -63.40 -12.58
C ASN A 48 -18.74 -63.83 -11.90
N MET A 49 -18.85 -64.59 -10.82
CA MET A 49 -17.71 -65.03 -9.99
C MET A 49 -16.69 -65.94 -10.72
N ASN A 50 -17.04 -66.45 -11.90
CA ASN A 50 -16.16 -67.27 -12.74
C ASN A 50 -15.21 -66.45 -13.62
N ASP A 51 -15.47 -65.16 -13.80
CA ASP A 51 -14.56 -64.24 -14.51
C ASP A 51 -13.50 -63.70 -13.55
N LYS A 52 -12.22 -63.95 -13.87
CA LYS A 52 -11.08 -63.55 -13.04
C LYS A 52 -11.00 -62.02 -12.89
N ALA A 53 -11.25 -61.27 -13.96
CA ALA A 53 -11.14 -59.81 -13.95
C ALA A 53 -12.23 -59.15 -13.08
N GLN A 54 -13.48 -59.65 -13.16
CA GLN A 54 -14.58 -59.14 -12.34
C GLN A 54 -14.43 -59.47 -10.86
N ARG A 55 -13.90 -60.66 -10.54
CA ARG A 55 -13.59 -61.07 -9.16
C ARG A 55 -12.49 -60.20 -8.56
N GLU A 56 -11.38 -60.01 -9.29
CA GLU A 56 -10.26 -59.18 -8.83
C GLU A 56 -10.69 -57.73 -8.62
N GLN A 57 -11.43 -57.16 -9.57
CA GLN A 57 -11.95 -55.79 -9.44
C GLN A 57 -12.88 -55.66 -8.22
N TYR A 58 -13.79 -56.61 -8.01
CA TYR A 58 -14.71 -56.58 -6.86
C TYR A 58 -13.96 -56.67 -5.53
N VAL A 59 -12.97 -57.56 -5.40
CA VAL A 59 -12.15 -57.68 -4.19
C VAL A 59 -11.31 -56.41 -3.97
N ARG A 60 -10.68 -55.87 -5.01
CA ARG A 60 -9.92 -54.61 -4.94
C ARG A 60 -10.82 -53.43 -4.53
N GLU A 61 -12.04 -53.32 -5.05
CA GLU A 61 -12.99 -52.27 -4.66
C GLU A 61 -13.34 -52.31 -3.17
N TYR A 62 -13.52 -53.50 -2.58
CA TYR A 62 -13.74 -53.63 -1.13
C TYR A 62 -12.47 -53.38 -0.32
N CYS A 63 -11.30 -53.77 -0.81
CA CYS A 63 -10.01 -53.46 -0.16
C CYS A 63 -9.71 -51.96 -0.19
N ASP A 64 -9.97 -51.28 -1.32
CA ASP A 64 -9.87 -49.82 -1.47
C ASP A 64 -10.84 -49.12 -0.51
N MET A 65 -12.11 -49.59 -0.43
CA MET A 65 -13.10 -49.06 0.49
C MET A 65 -12.65 -49.21 1.95
N MET A 66 -12.09 -50.37 2.32
CA MET A 66 -11.54 -50.59 3.65
C MET A 66 -10.32 -49.71 3.94
N ALA A 67 -9.42 -49.53 2.98
CA ALA A 67 -8.25 -48.68 3.13
C ALA A 67 -8.63 -47.20 3.31
N VAL A 68 -9.62 -46.71 2.55
CA VAL A 68 -10.15 -45.35 2.69
C VAL A 68 -10.86 -45.18 4.02
N ALA A 69 -11.81 -46.07 4.36
CA ALA A 69 -12.55 -45.99 5.61
C ALA A 69 -11.63 -46.08 6.84
N SER A 70 -10.58 -46.90 6.81
CA SER A 70 -9.59 -46.97 7.90
C SER A 70 -8.85 -45.65 8.08
N LYS A 71 -8.40 -45.02 7.00
CA LYS A 71 -7.73 -43.71 7.05
C LYS A 71 -8.66 -42.62 7.58
N ASP A 72 -9.92 -42.64 7.14
CA ASP A 72 -10.93 -41.68 7.58
C ASP A 72 -11.26 -41.86 9.06
N VAL A 73 -11.37 -43.11 9.54
CA VAL A 73 -11.52 -43.42 10.98
C VAL A 73 -10.35 -42.88 11.78
N ASP A 74 -9.11 -43.09 11.33
CA ASP A 74 -7.93 -42.61 12.05
C ASP A 74 -7.87 -41.08 12.10
N ALA A 75 -8.17 -40.41 10.98
CA ALA A 75 -8.24 -38.95 10.93
C ALA A 75 -9.35 -38.38 11.84
N GLN A 76 -10.56 -38.95 11.77
CA GLN A 76 -11.69 -38.52 12.59
C GLN A 76 -11.46 -38.81 14.08
N LYS A 77 -10.76 -39.90 14.44
CA LYS A 77 -10.38 -40.20 15.82
C LYS A 77 -9.45 -39.15 16.40
N ILE A 78 -8.47 -38.67 15.63
CA ILE A 78 -7.57 -37.59 16.08
C ILE A 78 -8.37 -36.33 16.37
N GLU A 79 -9.24 -35.91 15.46
CA GLU A 79 -10.11 -34.74 15.65
C GLU A 79 -11.05 -34.93 16.85
N TYR A 80 -11.64 -36.12 16.99
CA TYR A 80 -12.50 -36.47 18.11
C TYR A 80 -11.78 -36.35 19.45
N GLN A 81 -10.53 -36.84 19.54
CA GLN A 81 -9.69 -36.69 20.73
C GLN A 81 -9.42 -35.22 21.06
N GLN A 82 -9.09 -34.39 20.06
CA GLN A 82 -8.86 -32.96 20.26
C GLN A 82 -10.13 -32.24 20.77
N VAL A 83 -11.29 -32.52 20.18
CA VAL A 83 -12.57 -31.93 20.63
C VAL A 83 -12.92 -32.39 22.05
N THR A 84 -12.65 -33.66 22.36
CA THR A 84 -12.88 -34.21 23.71
C THR A 84 -11.97 -33.55 24.75
N GLN A 85 -10.69 -33.34 24.43
CA GLN A 85 -9.75 -32.61 25.29
C GLN A 85 -10.20 -31.16 25.52
N ARG A 86 -10.65 -30.46 24.47
CA ARG A 86 -11.19 -29.10 24.61
C ARG A 86 -12.44 -29.03 25.49
N LEU A 87 -13.31 -30.03 25.41
CA LEU A 87 -14.47 -30.12 26.31
C LEU A 87 -14.04 -30.38 27.76
N ALA A 88 -13.06 -31.26 27.96
CA ALA A 88 -12.48 -31.51 29.28
C ALA A 88 -11.84 -30.24 29.87
N ASP A 89 -11.14 -29.45 29.05
CA ASP A 89 -10.57 -28.17 29.45
C ASP A 89 -11.65 -27.18 29.91
N LEU A 90 -12.78 -27.09 29.21
CA LEU A 90 -13.91 -26.24 29.60
C LEU A 90 -14.55 -26.69 30.91
N GLU A 91 -14.61 -27.99 31.16
CA GLU A 91 -15.11 -28.54 32.43
C GLU A 91 -14.14 -28.24 33.57
N GLU A 92 -12.84 -28.39 33.35
CA GLU A 92 -11.81 -28.10 34.35
C GLU A 92 -11.82 -26.61 34.72
N LEU A 93 -11.92 -25.73 33.72
CA LEU A 93 -12.10 -24.29 33.92
C LEU A 93 -13.38 -23.97 34.71
N GLU A 94 -14.46 -24.72 34.52
CA GLU A 94 -15.71 -24.54 35.27
C GLU A 94 -15.61 -25.04 36.72
N LYS A 95 -14.76 -26.04 37.00
CA LYS A 95 -14.54 -26.56 38.36
C LYS A 95 -13.65 -25.67 39.23
N LEU A 96 -12.88 -24.76 38.62
CA LEU A 96 -11.98 -23.86 39.36
C LEU A 96 -12.71 -23.00 40.42
N PRO A 97 -12.07 -22.76 41.59
CA PRO A 97 -12.56 -21.81 42.58
C PRO A 97 -12.79 -20.41 42.01
N LEU A 98 -13.72 -19.64 42.58
CA LEU A 98 -14.03 -18.28 42.14
C LEU A 98 -12.79 -17.36 42.14
N ALA A 99 -11.89 -17.53 43.12
CA ALA A 99 -10.64 -16.78 43.20
C ALA A 99 -9.72 -17.07 42.00
N ASP A 100 -9.56 -18.34 41.63
CA ASP A 100 -8.68 -18.78 40.54
C ASP A 100 -9.27 -18.43 39.17
N LYS A 101 -10.60 -18.58 39.02
CA LYS A 101 -11.34 -18.08 37.85
C LYS A 101 -11.15 -16.58 37.66
N SER A 102 -11.14 -15.81 38.75
CA SER A 102 -10.91 -14.36 38.66
C SER A 102 -9.52 -14.03 38.11
N GLN A 103 -8.49 -14.81 38.47
CA GLN A 103 -7.13 -14.63 37.95
C GLN A 103 -7.05 -14.91 36.44
N VAL A 104 -7.67 -16.00 35.99
CA VAL A 104 -7.77 -16.34 34.55
C VAL A 104 -8.52 -15.23 33.81
N ARG A 105 -9.67 -14.78 34.33
CA ARG A 105 -10.48 -13.70 33.75
C ARG A 105 -9.72 -12.38 33.66
N ILE A 106 -8.93 -12.01 34.66
CA ILE A 106 -8.13 -10.77 34.63
C ILE A 106 -7.10 -10.82 33.49
N ARG A 107 -6.40 -11.95 33.33
CA ARG A 107 -5.37 -12.11 32.28
C ARG A 107 -6.00 -12.22 30.89
N ALA A 108 -7.11 -12.93 30.75
CA ALA A 108 -7.87 -13.01 29.51
C ALA A 108 -8.43 -11.64 29.10
N ASN A 109 -8.99 -10.86 30.05
CA ASN A 109 -9.44 -9.50 29.79
C ASN A 109 -8.31 -8.57 29.31
N ARG A 110 -7.09 -8.77 29.81
CA ARG A 110 -5.93 -7.99 29.34
C ARG A 110 -5.65 -8.27 27.85
N VAL A 111 -5.76 -9.51 27.40
CA VAL A 111 -5.63 -9.88 25.98
C VAL A 111 -6.75 -9.24 25.16
N ILE A 112 -8.01 -9.39 25.58
CA ILE A 112 -9.17 -8.79 24.89
C ILE A 112 -9.01 -7.27 24.78
N LYS A 113 -8.56 -6.60 25.85
CA LYS A 113 -8.36 -5.15 25.84
C LYS A 113 -7.29 -4.74 24.82
N ILE A 114 -6.19 -5.48 24.71
CA ILE A 114 -5.15 -5.19 23.71
C ILE A 114 -5.67 -5.47 22.29
N GLU A 115 -6.47 -6.53 22.09
CA GLU A 115 -7.11 -6.82 20.79
C GLU A 115 -8.11 -5.72 20.39
N GLN A 116 -8.88 -5.20 21.34
CA GLN A 116 -9.77 -4.06 21.14
C GLN A 116 -8.97 -2.79 20.79
N GLU A 117 -7.88 -2.52 21.51
CA GLU A 117 -6.96 -1.40 21.23
C GLU A 117 -6.42 -1.49 19.78
N ASP A 118 -5.89 -2.64 19.35
CA ASP A 118 -5.39 -2.84 17.98
C ASP A 118 -6.49 -2.71 16.93
N SER A 119 -7.69 -3.28 17.17
CA SER A 119 -8.82 -3.19 16.24
C SER A 119 -9.36 -1.76 16.08
N SER A 120 -9.25 -0.94 17.14
CA SER A 120 -9.67 0.46 17.12
C SER A 120 -8.67 1.36 16.41
N TYR A 121 -7.41 0.92 16.28
CA TYR A 121 -6.35 1.69 15.66
C TYR A 121 -6.49 1.73 14.13
N THR A 122 -6.71 2.92 13.58
CA THR A 122 -6.76 3.11 12.13
C THR A 122 -5.34 3.34 11.61
N ARG A 123 -4.79 2.32 10.95
CA ARG A 123 -3.47 2.39 10.33
C ARG A 123 -3.47 3.40 9.17
N PRO A 124 -2.51 4.33 9.09
CA PRO A 124 -2.38 5.20 7.94
C PRO A 124 -2.15 4.38 6.67
N ALA A 125 -2.68 4.84 5.54
CA ALA A 125 -2.47 4.18 4.27
C ALA A 125 -0.98 4.25 3.88
N LYS A 126 -0.38 3.09 3.56
CA LYS A 126 1.02 3.02 3.13
C LYS A 126 1.18 3.74 1.79
N LYS A 127 1.74 4.96 1.82
CA LYS A 127 1.96 5.82 0.64
C LYS A 127 3.42 5.91 0.21
N ILE A 128 4.34 5.48 1.06
CA ILE A 128 5.77 5.45 0.76
C ILE A 128 6.26 4.03 0.55
N THR A 129 7.20 3.86 -0.37
CA THR A 129 7.85 2.57 -0.64
C THR A 129 8.80 2.20 0.49
N GLU A 130 9.11 0.90 0.62
CA GLU A 130 10.04 0.44 1.66
C GLU A 130 11.46 1.00 1.47
N SER A 131 11.89 1.20 0.21
CA SER A 131 13.16 1.88 -0.09
C SER A 131 13.17 3.33 0.41
N GLN A 132 12.09 4.09 0.13
CA GLN A 132 11.97 5.48 0.60
C GLN A 132 11.94 5.56 2.12
N TYR A 133 11.25 4.63 2.79
CA TYR A 133 11.23 4.56 4.25
C TYR A 133 12.64 4.39 4.83
N ARG A 134 13.42 3.41 4.34
CA ARG A 134 14.79 3.15 4.82
C ARG A 134 15.73 4.32 4.56
N GLU A 135 15.57 5.00 3.43
CA GLU A 135 16.38 6.16 3.10
C GLU A 135 16.09 7.35 4.01
N MET A 136 14.80 7.61 4.29
CA MET A 136 14.38 8.62 5.26
C MET A 136 14.80 8.26 6.69
N GLU A 137 14.74 6.99 7.07
CA GLU A 137 15.20 6.51 8.38
C GLU A 137 16.69 6.77 8.60
N ARG A 138 17.52 6.49 7.59
CA ARG A 138 18.97 6.76 7.63
C ARG A 138 19.27 8.25 7.82
N LEU A 139 18.49 9.12 7.18
CA LEU A 139 18.71 10.57 7.15
C LEU A 139 17.85 11.32 8.18
N ALA A 140 17.07 10.63 9.01
CA ALA A 140 15.98 11.20 9.80
C ALA A 140 16.40 12.38 10.68
N LYS A 141 17.63 12.37 11.19
CA LYS A 141 18.18 13.46 12.02
C LYS A 141 18.42 14.74 11.22
N ASP A 142 18.80 14.61 9.95
CA ASP A 142 19.26 15.74 9.12
C ASP A 142 18.14 16.28 8.23
N ILE A 143 17.13 15.46 7.90
CA ILE A 143 16.01 15.85 7.00
C ILE A 143 15.32 17.16 7.43
N PRO A 144 14.98 17.41 8.71
CA PRO A 144 14.35 18.67 9.10
C PRO A 144 15.20 19.91 8.78
N SER A 145 16.52 19.81 8.98
CA SER A 145 17.46 20.90 8.66
C SER A 145 17.61 21.07 7.16
N ILE A 146 17.72 19.97 6.41
CA ILE A 146 17.80 19.96 4.95
C ILE A 146 16.54 20.58 4.36
N LEU A 147 15.36 20.22 4.86
CA LEU A 147 14.08 20.72 4.40
C LEU A 147 13.96 22.23 4.61
N ALA A 148 14.33 22.71 5.82
CA ALA A 148 14.34 24.14 6.13
C ALA A 148 15.27 24.91 5.17
N LYS A 149 16.48 24.39 4.96
CA LYS A 149 17.45 25.00 4.04
C LYS A 149 16.97 24.98 2.59
N MET A 150 16.40 23.87 2.12
CA MET A 150 15.92 23.74 0.74
C MET A 150 14.75 24.69 0.48
N LYS A 151 13.88 24.88 1.47
CA LYS A 151 12.80 25.88 1.41
C LYS A 151 13.35 27.31 1.34
N GLU A 152 14.35 27.64 2.16
CA GLU A 152 15.02 28.95 2.12
C GLU A 152 15.70 29.19 0.76
N ASP A 153 16.39 28.18 0.22
CA ASP A 153 17.06 28.25 -1.08
C ASP A 153 16.03 28.44 -2.23
N GLU A 154 14.87 27.78 -2.17
CA GLU A 154 13.75 27.96 -3.12
C GLU A 154 13.13 29.36 -3.04
N GLU A 155 12.87 29.86 -1.82
CA GLU A 155 12.38 31.21 -1.60
C GLU A 155 13.38 32.26 -2.11
N TYR A 156 14.66 32.04 -1.86
CA TYR A 156 15.74 32.88 -2.38
C TYR A 156 15.79 32.85 -3.91
N GLN A 157 15.69 31.68 -4.54
CA GLN A 157 15.63 31.57 -6.01
C GLN A 157 14.44 32.35 -6.58
N MET A 158 13.27 32.29 -5.95
CA MET A 158 12.09 33.06 -6.35
C MET A 158 12.31 34.57 -6.21
N ALA A 159 12.95 35.02 -5.13
CA ALA A 159 13.30 36.43 -4.93
C ALA A 159 14.29 36.92 -6.02
N VAL A 160 15.35 36.16 -6.29
CA VAL A 160 16.32 36.47 -7.36
C VAL A 160 15.66 36.49 -8.74
N ARG A 161 14.72 35.58 -9.00
CA ARG A 161 13.95 35.57 -10.25
C ARG A 161 13.07 36.81 -10.39
N ARG A 162 12.43 37.26 -9.30
CA ARG A 162 11.65 38.50 -9.28
C ARG A 162 12.54 39.70 -9.58
N ASP A 163 13.70 39.78 -8.95
CA ASP A 163 14.69 40.84 -9.20
C ASP A 163 15.16 40.85 -10.66
N LEU A 164 15.37 39.67 -11.24
CA LEU A 164 15.73 39.55 -12.66
C LEU A 164 14.65 40.12 -13.57
N ASN A 165 13.38 39.81 -13.32
CA ASN A 165 12.25 40.33 -14.08
C ASN A 165 12.11 41.85 -13.94
N LEU A 166 12.33 42.38 -12.73
CA LEU A 166 12.33 43.83 -12.48
C LEU A 166 13.45 44.53 -13.27
N LEU A 167 14.67 43.98 -13.23
CA LEU A 167 15.81 44.50 -13.99
C LEU A 167 15.59 44.43 -15.49
N GLU A 168 14.91 43.39 -16.00
CA GLU A 168 14.50 43.32 -17.40
C GLU A 168 13.51 44.43 -17.78
N GLY A 169 12.55 44.72 -16.90
CA GLY A 169 11.64 45.85 -17.03
C GLY A 169 12.37 47.20 -17.07
N GLU A 170 13.26 47.46 -16.11
CA GLU A 170 14.06 48.69 -16.05
C GLU A 170 14.95 48.86 -17.30
N LYS A 171 15.62 47.78 -17.72
CA LYS A 171 16.42 47.77 -18.95
C LYS A 171 15.56 48.05 -20.17
N GLY A 172 14.35 47.50 -20.23
CA GLY A 172 13.36 47.79 -21.27
C GLY A 172 12.98 49.27 -21.30
N ALA A 173 12.70 49.87 -20.14
CA ALA A 173 12.37 51.29 -20.03
C ALA A 173 13.53 52.20 -20.48
N VAL A 174 14.77 51.90 -20.07
CA VAL A 174 15.96 52.65 -20.50
C VAL A 174 16.22 52.47 -22.00
N ALA A 175 16.01 51.26 -22.53
CA ALA A 175 16.13 51.01 -23.97
C ALA A 175 15.08 51.79 -24.78
N TYR A 176 13.87 51.95 -24.24
CA TYR A 176 12.82 52.79 -24.82
C TYR A 176 13.21 54.28 -24.82
N GLN A 177 13.67 54.82 -23.68
CA GLN A 177 14.19 56.19 -23.60
C GLN A 177 15.29 56.45 -24.64
N ARG A 178 16.22 55.51 -24.80
CA ARG A 178 17.26 55.60 -25.85
C ARG A 178 16.66 55.67 -27.26
N LYS A 179 15.60 54.91 -27.53
CA LYS A 179 14.91 54.91 -28.83
C LYS A 179 14.22 56.26 -29.08
N GLU A 180 13.59 56.83 -28.06
CA GLU A 180 12.97 58.15 -28.11
C GLU A 180 13.99 59.25 -28.41
N GLU A 181 15.12 59.28 -27.68
CA GLU A 181 16.18 60.27 -27.91
C GLU A 181 16.83 60.13 -29.30
N ARG A 182 16.99 58.89 -29.80
CA ARG A 182 17.40 58.66 -31.21
C ARG A 182 16.39 59.20 -32.21
N SER A 183 15.10 59.09 -31.90
CA SER A 183 14.05 59.67 -32.74
C SER A 183 14.11 61.19 -32.72
N ARG A 184 14.29 61.82 -31.56
CA ARG A 184 14.47 63.28 -31.43
C ARG A 184 15.69 63.78 -32.21
N ALA A 185 16.81 63.07 -32.13
CA ALA A 185 18.01 63.38 -32.92
C ALA A 185 17.74 63.29 -34.44
N ARG A 186 16.93 62.31 -34.87
CA ARG A 186 16.52 62.18 -36.28
C ARG A 186 15.59 63.31 -36.70
N THR A 187 14.61 63.67 -35.86
CA THR A 187 13.71 64.81 -36.12
C THR A 187 14.49 66.12 -36.20
N ALA A 188 15.48 66.35 -35.32
CA ALA A 188 16.34 67.53 -35.38
C ALA A 188 17.10 67.62 -36.71
N LYS A 189 17.66 66.49 -37.20
CA LYS A 189 18.28 66.41 -38.53
C LYS A 189 17.30 66.72 -39.66
N ASN A 190 16.09 66.19 -39.59
CA ASN A 190 15.06 66.46 -40.59
C ASN A 190 14.67 67.95 -40.60
N ILE A 191 14.53 68.58 -39.42
CA ILE A 191 14.26 70.02 -39.30
C ILE A 191 15.40 70.84 -39.92
N ALA A 192 16.67 70.50 -39.64
CA ALA A 192 17.80 71.18 -40.26
C ALA A 192 17.76 71.06 -41.79
N PHE A 193 17.49 69.85 -42.31
CA PHE A 193 17.40 69.62 -43.75
C PHE A 193 16.28 70.45 -44.39
N VAL A 194 15.09 70.48 -43.79
CA VAL A 194 13.96 71.29 -44.26
C VAL A 194 14.27 72.79 -44.17
N ALA A 195 14.92 73.25 -43.11
CA ALA A 195 15.31 74.65 -42.95
C ALA A 195 16.33 75.10 -44.02
N ILE A 196 17.33 74.26 -44.32
CA ILE A 196 18.31 74.53 -45.39
C ILE A 196 17.61 74.56 -46.75
N PHE A 197 16.78 73.55 -47.05
CA PHE A 197 16.05 73.49 -48.31
C PHE A 197 15.11 74.70 -48.49
N GLY A 198 14.36 75.05 -47.44
CA GLY A 198 13.47 76.22 -47.45
C GLY A 198 14.22 77.54 -47.64
N ALA A 199 15.38 77.70 -46.99
CA ALA A 199 16.20 78.90 -47.15
C ALA A 199 16.75 79.04 -48.57
N VAL A 200 17.20 77.95 -49.20
CA VAL A 200 17.65 77.95 -50.61
C VAL A 200 16.53 78.32 -51.56
N MET A 201 15.33 77.74 -51.38
CA MET A 201 14.16 78.05 -52.21
C MET A 201 13.73 79.52 -52.05
N ALA A 202 13.71 80.04 -50.82
CA ALA A 202 13.37 81.44 -50.55
C ALA A 202 14.41 82.41 -51.15
N ALA A 203 15.70 82.09 -51.03
CA ALA A 203 16.78 82.87 -51.63
C ALA A 203 16.67 82.93 -53.17
N ALA A 204 16.32 81.81 -53.82
CA ALA A 204 16.09 81.77 -55.26
C ALA A 204 14.90 82.64 -55.68
N LEU A 205 13.80 82.63 -54.92
CA LEU A 205 12.63 83.47 -55.18
C LEU A 205 12.96 84.96 -55.02
N MET A 206 13.71 85.33 -53.97
CA MET A 206 14.17 86.70 -53.76
C MET A 206 15.09 87.18 -54.89
N PHE A 207 15.96 86.31 -55.40
CA PHE A 207 16.79 86.60 -56.56
C PHE A 207 15.97 86.87 -57.82
N VAL A 208 14.93 86.07 -58.09
CA VAL A 208 14.02 86.28 -59.23
C VAL A 208 13.25 87.60 -59.09
N LEU A 209 12.71 87.92 -57.91
CA LEU A 209 11.98 89.18 -57.67
C LEU A 209 12.88 90.41 -57.90
N ASN A 210 14.13 90.36 -57.47
CA ASN A 210 15.08 91.45 -57.69
C ASN A 210 15.37 91.68 -59.19
N GLN A 211 15.61 90.60 -59.95
CA GLN A 211 16.02 90.67 -61.35
C GLN A 211 14.87 90.92 -62.34
N ALA A 212 13.70 90.32 -62.09
CA ALA A 212 12.57 90.37 -63.04
C ALA A 212 11.58 91.50 -62.75
N MET A 213 11.40 91.87 -61.48
CA MET A 213 10.35 92.80 -61.04
C MET A 213 10.89 94.13 -60.48
N HIS A 214 12.22 94.28 -60.36
CA HIS A 214 12.89 95.49 -59.82
C HIS A 214 12.35 95.96 -58.45
N VAL A 215 11.89 95.03 -57.61
CA VAL A 215 11.43 95.32 -56.24
C VAL A 215 12.63 95.38 -55.29
N GLU A 216 12.68 96.36 -54.38
CA GLU A 216 13.70 96.44 -53.34
C GLU A 216 13.56 95.28 -52.33
N VAL A 217 14.51 94.34 -52.32
CA VAL A 217 14.46 93.11 -51.50
C VAL A 217 15.41 93.09 -50.30
N GLU A 218 16.10 94.21 -49.98
CA GLU A 218 17.11 94.27 -48.91
C GLU A 218 16.58 93.82 -47.54
N MET A 219 15.41 94.31 -47.13
CA MET A 219 14.78 93.92 -45.85
C MET A 219 14.46 92.43 -45.78
N GLY A 220 14.10 91.81 -46.91
CA GLY A 220 13.74 90.39 -46.92
C GLY A 220 14.95 89.45 -46.83
N TRP A 221 16.13 89.86 -47.29
CA TRP A 221 17.37 89.11 -47.05
C TRP A 221 17.75 89.08 -45.57
N ILE A 222 17.57 90.19 -44.86
CA ILE A 222 17.82 90.29 -43.40
C ILE A 222 16.84 89.38 -42.64
N ILE A 223 15.56 89.42 -42.99
CA ILE A 223 14.53 88.56 -42.37
C ILE A 223 14.83 87.07 -42.64
N LEU A 224 15.21 86.71 -43.87
CA LEU A 224 15.56 85.34 -44.23
C LEU A 224 16.79 84.85 -43.45
N ALA A 225 17.84 85.67 -43.36
CA ALA A 225 19.05 85.34 -42.61
C ALA A 225 18.75 85.16 -41.11
N GLY A 226 17.93 86.04 -40.52
CA GLY A 226 17.51 85.95 -39.12
C GLY A 226 16.68 84.68 -38.84
N ALA A 227 15.68 84.39 -39.68
CA ALA A 227 14.84 83.20 -39.53
C ALA A 227 15.64 81.90 -39.70
N PHE A 228 16.56 81.86 -40.67
CA PHE A 228 17.44 80.71 -40.88
C PHE A 228 18.40 80.48 -39.72
N ALA A 229 19.01 81.55 -39.18
CA ALA A 229 19.89 81.47 -38.03
C ALA A 229 19.16 80.90 -36.79
N VAL A 230 17.92 81.34 -36.54
CA VAL A 230 17.10 80.80 -35.43
C VAL A 230 16.76 79.33 -35.65
N ALA A 231 16.33 78.94 -36.85
CA ALA A 231 15.99 77.55 -37.17
C ALA A 231 17.18 76.60 -37.02
N LEU A 232 18.36 77.01 -37.50
CA LEU A 232 19.59 76.21 -37.45
C LEU A 232 20.13 76.10 -36.02
N THR A 233 20.08 77.20 -35.25
CA THR A 233 20.46 77.19 -33.83
C THR A 233 19.52 76.30 -33.01
N SER A 234 18.21 76.40 -33.22
CA SER A 234 17.22 75.54 -32.55
C SER A 234 17.45 74.05 -32.87
N SER A 235 17.64 73.71 -34.14
CA SER A 235 17.95 72.33 -34.55
C SER A 235 19.25 71.80 -33.93
N PHE A 236 20.31 72.62 -33.89
CA PHE A 236 21.59 72.24 -33.30
C PHE A 236 21.47 71.98 -31.79
N VAL A 237 20.76 72.86 -31.06
CA VAL A 237 20.50 72.67 -29.63
C VAL A 237 19.69 71.40 -29.39
N MET A 238 18.63 71.16 -30.17
CA MET A 238 17.84 69.92 -30.08
C MET A 238 18.69 68.68 -30.37
N TYR A 239 19.55 68.73 -31.38
CA TYR A 239 20.44 67.63 -31.74
C TYR A 239 21.46 67.34 -30.64
N GLN A 240 22.11 68.37 -30.09
CA GLN A 240 23.09 68.22 -29.02
C GLN A 240 22.47 67.67 -27.74
N ASN A 241 21.28 68.18 -27.37
CA ASN A 241 20.52 67.68 -26.24
C ASN A 241 20.15 66.20 -26.44
N ALA A 242 19.64 65.83 -27.61
CA ALA A 242 19.32 64.44 -27.94
C ALA A 242 20.56 63.53 -27.92
N GLN A 243 21.70 63.99 -28.44
CA GLN A 243 22.95 63.23 -28.44
C GLN A 243 23.48 62.98 -27.01
N SER A 244 23.37 63.99 -26.14
CA SER A 244 23.70 63.86 -24.71
C SER A 244 22.74 62.88 -24.01
N GLY A 245 21.45 62.91 -24.35
CA GLY A 245 20.44 61.97 -23.88
C GLY A 245 20.75 60.53 -24.28
N ILE A 246 21.17 60.29 -25.53
CA ILE A 246 21.60 58.98 -26.02
C ILE A 246 22.82 58.47 -25.26
N ALA A 247 23.82 59.31 -25.01
CA ALA A 247 25.03 58.93 -24.27
C ALA A 247 24.70 58.55 -22.82
N SER A 248 23.86 59.33 -22.14
CA SER A 248 23.37 59.03 -20.78
C SER A 248 22.57 57.71 -20.74
N ALA A 249 21.66 57.50 -21.70
CA ALA A 249 20.88 56.28 -21.80
C ALA A 249 21.75 55.04 -22.05
N ASN A 250 22.80 55.16 -22.88
CA ASN A 250 23.77 54.07 -23.09
C ASN A 250 24.54 53.72 -21.80
N ARG A 251 24.96 54.72 -21.01
CA ARG A 251 25.63 54.47 -19.71
C ARG A 251 24.70 53.75 -18.75
N LYS A 252 23.43 54.19 -18.64
CA LYS A 252 22.41 53.52 -17.82
C LYS A 252 22.16 52.09 -18.28
N LEU A 253 22.06 51.86 -19.59
CA LEU A 253 21.83 50.54 -20.17
C LEU A 253 23.00 49.58 -19.91
N ASN A 254 24.24 50.04 -20.04
CA ASN A 254 25.43 49.24 -19.72
C ASN A 254 25.47 48.89 -18.22
N LYS A 255 25.14 49.84 -17.33
CA LYS A 255 25.02 49.57 -15.89
C LYS A 255 23.93 48.53 -15.60
N ALA A 256 22.76 48.68 -16.22
CA ALA A 256 21.65 47.73 -16.08
C ALA A 256 22.04 46.32 -16.56
N ILE A 257 22.76 46.21 -17.68
CA ILE A 257 23.29 44.91 -18.16
C ILE A 257 24.27 44.30 -17.15
N SER A 258 25.19 45.10 -16.60
CA SER A 258 26.16 44.60 -15.63
C SER A 258 25.47 44.07 -14.36
N VAL A 259 24.48 44.81 -13.83
CA VAL A 259 23.71 44.38 -12.66
C VAL A 259 22.87 43.14 -12.99
N GLN A 260 22.22 43.11 -14.16
CA GLN A 260 21.46 41.96 -14.63
C GLN A 260 22.34 40.70 -14.73
N ASN A 261 23.56 40.81 -15.25
CA ASN A 261 24.49 39.69 -15.35
C ASN A 261 24.91 39.15 -13.97
N THR A 262 25.17 40.04 -13.01
CA THR A 262 25.47 39.63 -11.62
C THR A 262 24.30 38.85 -11.01
N VAL A 263 23.05 39.30 -11.21
CA VAL A 263 21.85 38.61 -10.71
C VAL A 263 21.62 37.29 -11.44
N LYS A 264 21.87 37.22 -12.76
CA LYS A 264 21.81 35.97 -13.52
C LYS A 264 22.80 34.92 -13.01
N ILE A 265 24.03 35.32 -12.66
CA ILE A 265 25.02 34.41 -12.08
C ILE A 265 24.50 33.87 -10.74
N LYS A 266 23.94 34.73 -9.88
CA LYS A 266 23.32 34.29 -8.62
C LYS A 266 22.17 33.31 -8.85
N TYR A 267 21.31 33.59 -9.83
CA TYR A 267 20.19 32.71 -10.20
C TYR A 267 20.67 31.33 -10.66
N VAL A 268 21.67 31.29 -11.55
CA VAL A 268 22.25 30.02 -12.02
C VAL A 268 22.90 29.26 -10.86
N ASN A 269 23.62 29.96 -9.97
CA ASN A 269 24.27 29.33 -8.82
C ASN A 269 23.24 28.69 -7.87
N ILE A 270 22.21 29.41 -7.45
CA ILE A 270 21.17 28.84 -6.57
C ILE A 270 20.40 27.71 -7.26
N THR A 271 20.14 27.83 -8.56
CA THR A 271 19.48 26.77 -9.33
C THR A 271 20.32 25.50 -9.35
N ASN A 272 21.63 25.60 -9.57
CA ASN A 272 22.54 24.45 -9.51
C ASN A 272 22.58 23.80 -8.11
N VAL A 273 22.54 24.61 -7.04
CA VAL A 273 22.49 24.10 -5.66
C VAL A 273 21.19 23.34 -5.40
N LEU A 274 20.05 23.89 -5.86
CA LEU A 274 18.75 23.24 -5.77
C LEU A 274 18.72 21.95 -6.59
N ASP A 275 19.17 21.98 -7.85
CA ASP A 275 19.24 20.80 -8.72
C ASP A 275 20.10 19.69 -8.11
N TYR A 276 21.21 20.04 -7.46
CA TYR A 276 22.01 19.09 -6.70
C TYR A 276 21.24 18.48 -5.52
N ASN A 277 20.56 19.31 -4.72
CA ASN A 277 19.77 18.82 -3.59
C ASN A 277 18.61 17.93 -4.05
N TYR A 278 17.91 18.32 -5.12
CA TYR A 278 16.84 17.56 -5.76
C TYR A 278 17.33 16.19 -6.22
N ALA A 279 18.45 16.14 -6.94
CA ALA A 279 19.05 14.87 -7.38
C ALA A 279 19.54 14.02 -6.20
N LYS A 280 20.12 14.64 -5.18
CA LYS A 280 20.66 13.94 -3.99
C LYS A 280 19.58 13.22 -3.18
N TYR A 281 18.40 13.83 -3.04
CA TYR A 281 17.29 13.26 -2.26
C TYR A 281 16.19 12.63 -3.12
N GLY A 282 16.32 12.67 -4.46
CA GLY A 282 15.35 12.09 -5.38
C GLY A 282 13.98 12.79 -5.36
N VAL A 283 13.98 14.11 -5.12
CA VAL A 283 12.78 14.95 -5.00
C VAL A 283 12.87 16.13 -5.96
N MET A 284 11.73 16.66 -6.40
CA MET A 284 11.66 17.77 -7.34
C MET A 284 11.56 19.14 -6.66
N ASN A 285 11.14 19.18 -5.40
CA ASN A 285 10.99 20.41 -4.61
C ASN A 285 10.90 20.11 -3.11
N SER A 286 10.91 21.17 -2.29
CA SER A 286 10.81 21.07 -0.84
C SER A 286 9.48 20.53 -0.36
N HIS A 287 8.39 20.77 -1.09
CA HIS A 287 7.08 20.23 -0.75
C HIS A 287 6.99 18.71 -0.88
N GLU A 288 7.63 18.13 -1.90
CA GLU A 288 7.71 16.70 -2.10
C GLU A 288 8.55 16.05 -1.00
N LEU A 289 9.71 16.65 -0.65
CA LEU A 289 10.51 16.18 0.47
C LEU A 289 9.75 16.27 1.79
N ALA A 290 9.03 17.37 2.03
CA ALA A 290 8.18 17.54 3.21
C ALA A 290 7.08 16.49 3.26
N TYR A 291 6.44 16.20 2.13
CA TYR A 291 5.39 15.19 2.03
C TYR A 291 5.93 13.79 2.36
N ILE A 292 7.06 13.41 1.76
CA ILE A 292 7.67 12.10 2.03
C ILE A 292 8.10 12.00 3.50
N TRP A 293 8.65 13.09 4.07
CA TRP A 293 9.03 13.15 5.48
C TRP A 293 7.84 12.98 6.42
N ASP A 294 6.74 13.71 6.17
CA ASP A 294 5.50 13.59 6.93
C ASP A 294 4.94 12.16 6.90
N LYS A 295 4.94 11.53 5.72
CA LYS A 295 4.53 10.13 5.57
C LYS A 295 5.48 9.13 6.22
N TYR A 296 6.77 9.43 6.27
CA TYR A 296 7.72 8.64 7.04
C TYR A 296 7.43 8.72 8.53
N VAL A 297 7.13 9.91 9.08
CA VAL A 297 6.81 10.08 10.50
C VAL A 297 5.52 9.32 10.85
N GLU A 298 4.46 9.45 10.06
CA GLU A 298 3.21 8.70 10.23
C GLU A 298 3.43 7.18 10.20
N GLU A 299 4.18 6.68 9.19
CA GLU A 299 4.48 5.24 9.06
C GLU A 299 5.38 4.75 10.20
N LYS A 300 6.33 5.56 10.66
CA LYS A 300 7.21 5.22 11.78
C LYS A 300 6.40 5.07 13.07
N GLU A 301 5.53 6.02 13.37
CA GLU A 301 4.64 5.96 14.54
C GLU A 301 3.72 4.74 14.46
N ALA A 302 3.18 4.42 13.27
CA ALA A 302 2.36 3.24 13.06
C ALA A 302 3.13 1.93 13.28
N ARG A 303 4.40 1.85 12.85
CA ARG A 303 5.28 0.69 13.09
C ARG A 303 5.64 0.54 14.56
N GLU A 304 5.95 1.64 15.23
CA GLU A 304 6.23 1.65 16.67
C GLU A 304 4.99 1.21 17.47
N HIS A 305 3.81 1.72 17.12
CA HIS A 305 2.55 1.30 17.72
C HIS A 305 2.27 -0.20 17.50
N ALA A 306 2.43 -0.69 16.27
CA ALA A 306 2.25 -2.11 15.98
C ALA A 306 3.26 -2.99 16.73
N SER A 307 4.51 -2.53 16.89
CA SER A 307 5.53 -3.21 17.67
C SER A 307 5.19 -3.24 19.16
N ASP A 308 4.73 -2.12 19.73
CA ASP A 308 4.31 -2.03 21.14
C ASP A 308 3.12 -2.96 21.42
N ILE A 309 2.09 -2.91 20.56
CA ILE A 309 0.92 -3.80 20.65
C ILE A 309 1.33 -5.26 20.54
N SER A 310 2.19 -5.63 19.58
CA SER A 310 2.69 -6.99 19.45
C SER A 310 3.43 -7.45 20.71
N GLN A 311 4.35 -6.63 21.23
CA GLN A 311 5.10 -6.97 22.44
C GLN A 311 4.18 -7.13 23.66
N ARG A 312 3.23 -6.20 23.84
CA ARG A 312 2.25 -6.26 24.93
C ARG A 312 1.33 -7.48 24.80
N MET A 313 0.94 -7.83 23.57
CA MET A 313 0.15 -9.01 23.26
C MET A 313 0.92 -10.28 23.61
N ASP A 314 2.18 -10.40 23.18
CA ASP A 314 3.02 -11.57 23.46
C ASP A 314 3.21 -11.79 24.96
N VAL A 315 3.46 -10.71 25.71
CA VAL A 315 3.54 -10.76 27.18
C VAL A 315 2.21 -11.20 27.80
N ALA A 316 1.09 -10.59 27.40
CA ALA A 316 -0.22 -10.93 27.94
C ALA A 316 -0.62 -12.38 27.63
N ARG A 317 -0.35 -12.86 26.42
CA ARG A 317 -0.58 -14.24 25.98
C ARG A 317 0.31 -15.23 26.72
N SER A 318 1.58 -14.92 26.91
CA SER A 318 2.51 -15.75 27.70
C SER A 318 2.08 -15.85 29.17
N GLU A 319 1.65 -14.74 29.76
CA GLU A 319 1.11 -14.73 31.13
C GLU A 319 -0.16 -15.59 31.25
N LEU A 320 -1.08 -15.49 30.27
CA LEU A 320 -2.29 -16.31 30.24
C LEU A 320 -1.95 -17.80 30.07
N TYR A 321 -1.01 -18.12 29.17
CA TYR A 321 -0.51 -19.48 28.96
C TYR A 321 0.00 -20.11 30.27
N GLN A 322 0.84 -19.38 31.01
CA GLN A 322 1.41 -19.87 32.26
C GLN A 322 0.34 -20.18 33.31
N VAL A 323 -0.69 -19.34 33.40
CA VAL A 323 -1.79 -19.57 34.34
C VAL A 323 -2.65 -20.76 33.93
N LEU A 324 -2.99 -20.89 32.64
CA LEU A 324 -3.75 -22.05 32.16
C LEU A 324 -2.99 -23.36 32.35
N LYS A 325 -1.66 -23.34 32.12
CA LYS A 325 -0.80 -24.49 32.37
C LYS A 325 -0.72 -24.86 33.85
N HIS A 326 -0.74 -23.88 34.75
CA HIS A 326 -0.76 -24.13 36.19
C HIS A 326 -2.01 -24.89 36.64
N TYR A 327 -3.15 -24.65 35.97
CA TYR A 327 -4.42 -25.35 36.22
C TYR A 327 -4.61 -26.63 35.39
N HIS A 328 -3.53 -27.21 34.86
CA HIS A 328 -3.57 -28.49 34.13
C HIS A 328 -4.53 -28.54 32.92
N ILE A 329 -4.79 -27.40 32.29
CA ILE A 329 -5.53 -27.35 31.02
C ILE A 329 -4.71 -28.06 29.93
N ASN A 330 -5.33 -28.98 29.18
CA ASN A 330 -4.66 -29.86 28.23
C ASN A 330 -4.11 -29.07 27.03
N ASP A 331 -4.93 -28.19 26.44
CA ASP A 331 -4.52 -27.33 25.32
C ASP A 331 -4.72 -25.83 25.63
N PRO A 332 -3.80 -25.21 26.37
CA PRO A 332 -3.84 -23.78 26.66
C PRO A 332 -3.76 -22.90 25.40
N THR A 333 -3.24 -23.42 24.28
CA THR A 333 -2.95 -22.59 23.09
C THR A 333 -4.23 -22.10 22.43
N VAL A 334 -5.27 -22.95 22.38
CA VAL A 334 -6.58 -22.60 21.82
C VAL A 334 -7.22 -21.44 22.59
N TRP A 335 -7.17 -21.49 23.93
CA TRP A 335 -7.83 -20.52 24.80
C TRP A 335 -7.16 -19.14 24.82
N ILE A 336 -5.88 -19.07 24.44
CA ILE A 336 -5.14 -17.81 24.35
C ILE A 336 -5.56 -16.97 23.14
N TYR A 337 -5.94 -17.63 22.05
CA TYR A 337 -6.47 -16.97 20.85
C TYR A 337 -8.00 -16.78 20.90
N GLN A 338 -8.66 -17.34 21.91
CA GLN A 338 -10.08 -17.18 22.18
C GLN A 338 -10.33 -16.75 23.64
N PRO A 339 -9.75 -15.61 24.07
CA PRO A 339 -9.84 -15.18 25.47
C PRO A 339 -11.26 -14.86 25.92
N GLY A 340 -12.18 -14.57 24.98
CA GLY A 340 -13.60 -14.30 25.26
C GLY A 340 -14.31 -15.46 25.96
N VAL A 341 -13.97 -16.71 25.62
CA VAL A 341 -14.48 -17.93 26.27
C VAL A 341 -14.15 -17.96 27.77
N LEU A 342 -13.00 -17.41 28.16
CA LEU A 342 -12.55 -17.41 29.55
C LEU A 342 -13.22 -16.29 30.38
N VAL A 343 -13.77 -15.27 29.72
CA VAL A 343 -14.35 -14.08 30.35
C VAL A 343 -15.87 -14.13 30.37
N TYR A 344 -16.48 -14.45 29.23
CA TYR A 344 -17.92 -14.39 29.02
C TYR A 344 -18.53 -15.79 29.09
N ASP A 345 -19.40 -16.01 30.08
CA ASP A 345 -20.04 -17.31 30.30
C ASP A 345 -20.97 -17.72 29.15
N ASP A 346 -21.51 -16.76 28.40
CA ASP A 346 -22.35 -17.03 27.23
C ASP A 346 -21.51 -17.55 26.05
N GLU A 347 -20.34 -16.95 25.78
CA GLU A 347 -19.41 -17.45 24.77
C GLU A 347 -18.89 -18.85 25.14
N ALA A 348 -18.60 -19.10 26.42
CA ALA A 348 -18.20 -20.41 26.92
C ALA A 348 -19.28 -21.48 26.66
N LYS A 349 -20.55 -21.16 26.93
CA LYS A 349 -21.68 -22.06 26.67
C LYS A 349 -21.86 -22.32 25.19
N ASP A 350 -21.71 -21.31 24.34
CA ASP A 350 -21.91 -21.46 22.90
C ASP A 350 -20.78 -22.29 22.26
N ILE A 351 -19.52 -22.04 22.62
CA ILE A 351 -18.39 -22.87 22.20
C ILE A 351 -18.56 -24.31 22.71
N ARG A 352 -18.99 -24.50 23.97
CA ARG A 352 -19.29 -25.84 24.50
C ARG A 352 -20.33 -26.57 23.67
N LYS A 353 -21.46 -25.92 23.34
CA LYS A 353 -22.51 -26.51 22.49
C LYS A 353 -21.97 -26.88 21.11
N GLN A 354 -21.17 -26.01 20.49
CA GLN A 354 -20.54 -26.28 19.20
C GLN A 354 -19.61 -27.50 19.26
N LEU A 355 -18.75 -27.58 20.27
CA LEU A 355 -17.84 -28.71 20.47
C LEU A 355 -18.61 -30.02 20.75
N ILE A 356 -19.71 -29.99 21.51
CA ILE A 356 -20.57 -31.16 21.74
C ILE A 356 -21.17 -31.66 20.42
N VAL A 357 -21.72 -30.75 19.61
CA VAL A 357 -22.29 -31.11 18.29
C VAL A 357 -21.20 -31.66 17.36
N GLN A 358 -20.01 -31.06 17.36
CA GLN A 358 -18.87 -31.55 16.58
C GLN A 358 -18.46 -32.96 17.03
N ARG A 359 -18.30 -33.18 18.35
CA ARG A 359 -17.99 -34.50 18.92
C ARG A 359 -19.02 -35.56 18.53
N GLN A 360 -20.31 -35.22 18.57
CA GLN A 360 -21.39 -36.12 18.17
C GLN A 360 -21.35 -36.45 16.68
N ARG A 361 -21.07 -35.46 15.82
CA ARG A 361 -20.92 -35.69 14.38
C ARG A 361 -19.72 -36.57 14.07
N LEU A 362 -18.58 -36.31 14.71
CA LEU A 362 -17.38 -37.14 14.58
C LEU A 362 -17.64 -38.56 15.05
N LYS A 363 -18.31 -38.76 16.18
CA LYS A 363 -18.71 -40.09 16.65
C LYS A 363 -19.58 -40.81 15.63
N LYS A 364 -20.62 -40.16 15.10
CA LYS A 364 -21.49 -40.74 14.06
C LYS A 364 -20.72 -41.10 12.78
N GLY A 365 -19.77 -40.26 12.37
CA GLY A 365 -18.89 -40.53 11.23
C GLY A 365 -18.03 -41.76 11.48
N ILE A 366 -17.37 -41.84 12.64
CA ILE A 366 -16.55 -42.98 13.05
C ILE A 366 -17.39 -44.26 13.12
N ASP A 367 -18.57 -44.22 13.74
CA ASP A 367 -19.46 -45.38 13.85
C ASP A 367 -19.93 -45.86 12.47
N PHE A 368 -20.21 -44.94 11.55
CA PHE A 368 -20.57 -45.24 10.17
C PHE A 368 -19.41 -45.87 9.39
N GLU A 369 -18.21 -45.33 9.50
CA GLU A 369 -17.05 -45.89 8.80
C GLU A 369 -16.59 -47.22 9.39
N ILE A 370 -16.68 -47.40 10.72
CA ILE A 370 -16.47 -48.70 11.37
C ILE A 370 -17.51 -49.72 10.88
N TYR A 371 -18.78 -49.31 10.73
CA TYR A 371 -19.82 -50.16 10.17
C TYR A 371 -19.52 -50.57 8.72
N ASN A 372 -19.04 -49.64 7.89
CA ASN A 372 -18.62 -49.92 6.51
C ASN A 372 -17.44 -50.89 6.47
N LEU A 373 -16.43 -50.67 7.32
CA LEU A 373 -15.27 -51.57 7.47
C LEU A 373 -15.70 -52.99 7.85
N GLU A 374 -16.57 -53.12 8.85
CA GLU A 374 -17.09 -54.43 9.27
C GLU A 374 -17.93 -55.11 8.19
N THR A 375 -18.74 -54.35 7.47
CA THR A 375 -19.59 -54.86 6.40
C THR A 375 -18.75 -55.32 5.21
N ALA A 376 -17.78 -54.52 4.78
CA ALA A 376 -16.81 -54.88 3.75
C ALA A 376 -16.01 -56.13 4.12
N LYS A 377 -15.56 -56.21 5.39
CA LYS A 377 -14.87 -57.39 5.92
C LYS A 377 -15.75 -58.64 5.91
N LYS A 378 -16.99 -58.55 6.39
CA LYS A 378 -17.95 -59.68 6.38
C LYS A 378 -18.25 -60.14 4.95
N GLU A 379 -18.31 -59.22 4.00
CA GLU A 379 -18.52 -59.55 2.58
C GLU A 379 -17.32 -60.30 2.00
N LEU A 380 -16.09 -59.83 2.24
CA LEU A 380 -14.88 -60.55 1.84
C LEU A 380 -14.77 -61.92 2.51
N GLU A 381 -15.08 -62.03 3.80
CA GLU A 381 -15.13 -63.31 4.52
C GLU A 381 -16.20 -64.26 3.95
N ALA A 382 -17.36 -63.74 3.56
CA ALA A 382 -18.42 -64.51 2.92
C ALA A 382 -18.02 -65.00 1.52
N LEU A 383 -17.35 -64.17 0.72
CA LEU A 383 -16.83 -64.56 -0.60
C LEU A 383 -15.81 -65.69 -0.50
N VAL A 384 -14.90 -65.63 0.49
CA VAL A 384 -13.92 -66.69 0.76
C VAL A 384 -14.60 -68.00 1.18
N ARG A 385 -15.68 -67.94 1.97
CA ARG A 385 -16.43 -69.13 2.41
C ARG A 385 -17.29 -69.75 1.30
N GLU A 386 -17.95 -68.94 0.49
CA GLU A 386 -18.84 -69.41 -0.58
C GLU A 386 -18.07 -69.94 -1.80
N TYR A 387 -16.85 -69.43 -2.04
CA TYR A 387 -16.02 -69.80 -3.18
C TYR A 387 -14.62 -70.27 -2.77
N PRO A 388 -14.51 -71.45 -2.13
CA PRO A 388 -13.24 -71.97 -1.61
C PRO A 388 -12.18 -72.21 -2.71
N LYS A 389 -12.61 -72.38 -3.96
CA LYS A 389 -11.73 -72.54 -5.13
C LYS A 389 -10.94 -71.27 -5.48
N TYR A 390 -11.46 -70.09 -5.11
CA TYR A 390 -10.82 -68.79 -5.40
C TYR A 390 -10.33 -68.10 -4.12
N ALA A 391 -10.36 -68.80 -2.98
CA ALA A 391 -9.96 -68.25 -1.68
C ALA A 391 -8.49 -67.82 -1.66
N GLU A 392 -7.60 -68.55 -2.32
CA GLU A 392 -6.16 -68.25 -2.38
C GLU A 392 -5.91 -66.93 -3.14
N ASP A 393 -6.51 -66.76 -4.33
CA ASP A 393 -6.47 -65.50 -5.10
C ASP A 393 -7.02 -64.31 -4.30
N ILE A 394 -8.14 -64.49 -3.59
CA ILE A 394 -8.78 -63.42 -2.80
C ILE A 394 -7.88 -63.00 -1.62
N ILE A 395 -7.25 -63.97 -0.95
CA ILE A 395 -6.34 -63.71 0.18
C ILE A 395 -5.06 -63.03 -0.30
N GLU A 396 -4.54 -63.39 -1.48
CA GLU A 396 -3.36 -62.74 -2.07
C GLU A 396 -3.63 -61.26 -2.37
N ILE A 397 -4.77 -60.93 -2.97
CA ILE A 397 -5.17 -59.53 -3.25
C ILE A 397 -5.36 -58.74 -1.96
N VAL A 398 -5.99 -59.31 -0.93
CA VAL A 398 -6.12 -58.64 0.37
C VAL A 398 -4.76 -58.39 1.01
N GLY A 399 -3.79 -59.29 0.82
CA GLY A 399 -2.41 -59.13 1.29
C GLY A 399 -1.61 -58.03 0.58
N GLU A 400 -2.02 -57.58 -0.62
CA GLU A 400 -1.42 -56.40 -1.29
C GLU A 400 -1.76 -55.07 -0.59
N TYR A 401 -2.79 -55.06 0.27
CA TYR A 401 -3.29 -53.88 0.99
C TYR A 401 -2.86 -53.85 2.47
N GLU A 402 -2.15 -54.87 2.96
CA GLU A 402 -1.38 -54.84 4.23
C GLU A 402 -0.09 -54.02 4.05
#